data_AF-A0A521U6D9-F1
#
_entry.id   AF-A0A521U6D9-F1
#
_cell.length_a   1.000
_cell.length_b   1.000
_cell.length_c   1.000
_cell.angle_alpha   90.00
_cell.angle_beta   90.00
_cell.angle_gamma   90.00
#
_symmetry.space_group_name_H-M   'P 1'
#
loop_
_entity.id
_entity.type
_entity.pdbx_description
1 polymer ?
#
loop_
_entity_poly.entity_id
_entity_poly.type
_entity_poly.pdbx_seq_one_letter_code
_entity_poly.pdbx_strand_id
1 'polypeptide(L)'
;MLRAQVEHEMPALQRSAGRLALEVLDAEERGIPYIEAVSQASFPLMGRAHHGLLDMLQWRIPPALVEAMRAMLDLAGNGAFDPSRRLLFAIASRRSDPEAALARFLLYQAVRLNLYVRAWNSPELEAWGCIGRIEEETQHVLSGLLAVPEMYDDEMLPLNVLVAEAMLHLSRDAARMRRLLADEMGDVLGDLALMIEATRVVRTLEAADAAVFRPGRALEKLGSQQIADRFPWHFPSANSVDQRRRRFRKAFDPGELPEPPGDRFIDLMLSGLRKEDDE
;
A
#
# COMPACT_ATOMS: atom_id res chain seq x y z
N MET A 1 0.21 -21.32 -24.02
CA MET A 1 -0.95 -21.47 -23.10
C MET A 1 -1.18 -20.21 -22.26
N LEU A 2 -0.17 -19.68 -21.56
CA LEU A 2 -0.28 -18.46 -20.73
C LEU A 2 -0.74 -17.21 -21.52
N ARG A 3 -0.18 -16.96 -22.72
CA ARG A 3 -0.57 -15.83 -23.58
C ARG A 3 -2.05 -15.82 -23.93
N ALA A 4 -2.61 -16.98 -24.31
CA ALA A 4 -4.02 -17.09 -24.67
C ALA A 4 -4.96 -16.89 -23.46
N GLN A 5 -4.53 -17.31 -22.26
CA GLN A 5 -5.25 -17.02 -21.02
C GLN A 5 -5.19 -15.52 -20.67
N VAL A 6 -4.04 -14.88 -20.80
CA VAL A 6 -3.90 -13.43 -20.59
C VAL A 6 -4.76 -12.64 -21.57
N GLU A 7 -4.74 -13.01 -22.86
CA GLU A 7 -5.59 -12.40 -23.89
C GLU A 7 -7.09 -12.61 -23.60
N HIS A 8 -7.47 -13.75 -23.04
CA HIS A 8 -8.86 -14.03 -22.64
C HIS A 8 -9.33 -13.20 -21.44
N GLU A 9 -8.47 -12.99 -20.45
CA GLU A 9 -8.78 -12.24 -19.22
C GLU A 9 -8.65 -10.71 -19.39
N MET A 10 -7.93 -10.25 -20.42
CA MET A 10 -7.68 -8.83 -20.67
C MET A 10 -8.96 -7.95 -20.68
N PRO A 11 -10.08 -8.36 -21.31
CA PRO A 11 -11.31 -7.57 -21.28
C PRO A 11 -11.89 -7.43 -19.87
N ALA A 12 -11.73 -8.43 -19.00
CA ALA A 12 -12.20 -8.36 -17.62
C ALA A 12 -11.36 -7.38 -16.79
N LEU A 13 -10.03 -7.38 -17.00
CA LEU A 13 -9.12 -6.42 -16.39
C LEU A 13 -9.42 -4.98 -16.85
N GLN A 14 -9.60 -4.77 -18.15
CA GLN A 14 -9.96 -3.46 -18.71
C GLN A 14 -11.27 -2.93 -18.15
N ARG A 15 -12.31 -3.77 -18.06
CA ARG A 15 -13.58 -3.39 -17.43
C ARG A 15 -13.40 -3.01 -15.95
N SER A 16 -12.58 -3.76 -15.22
CA SER A 16 -12.34 -3.49 -13.80
C SER A 16 -11.56 -2.18 -13.61
N ALA A 17 -10.54 -1.95 -14.43
CA ALA A 17 -9.79 -0.70 -14.47
C ALA A 17 -10.68 0.50 -14.83
N GLY A 18 -11.55 0.37 -15.84
CA GLY A 18 -12.49 1.42 -16.23
C GLY A 18 -13.50 1.75 -15.12
N ARG A 19 -13.98 0.76 -14.36
CA ARG A 19 -14.87 1.03 -13.22
C ARG A 19 -14.14 1.71 -12.06
N LEU A 20 -12.90 1.30 -11.77
CA LEU A 20 -12.06 1.98 -10.79
C LEU A 20 -11.77 3.43 -11.21
N ALA A 21 -11.45 3.65 -12.48
CA ALA A 21 -11.23 4.98 -13.06
C ALA A 21 -12.43 5.92 -12.84
N LEU A 22 -13.65 5.41 -13.04
CA LEU A 22 -14.88 6.17 -12.79
C LEU A 22 -15.11 6.46 -11.30
N GLU A 23 -14.83 5.52 -10.40
CA GLU A 23 -14.91 5.78 -8.95
C GLU A 23 -13.92 6.87 -8.51
N VAL A 24 -12.68 6.81 -9.01
CA VAL A 24 -11.66 7.82 -8.70
C VAL A 24 -12.08 9.19 -9.25
N LEU A 25 -12.58 9.24 -10.48
CA LEU A 25 -13.06 10.48 -11.08
C LEU A 25 -14.22 11.08 -10.28
N ASP A 26 -15.21 10.27 -9.86
CA ASP A 26 -16.32 10.74 -9.00
C ASP A 26 -15.81 11.32 -7.67
N ALA A 27 -14.84 10.65 -7.02
CA ALA A 27 -14.22 11.16 -5.80
C ALA A 27 -13.54 12.52 -6.03
N GLU A 28 -12.79 12.67 -7.13
CA GLU A 28 -12.13 13.93 -7.50
C GLU A 28 -13.14 15.05 -7.80
N GLU A 29 -14.18 14.77 -8.58
CA GLU A 29 -15.22 15.74 -8.94
C GLU A 29 -16.01 16.22 -7.70
N ARG A 30 -16.16 15.35 -6.71
CA ARG A 30 -16.77 15.66 -5.41
C ARG A 30 -15.80 16.31 -4.42
N GLY A 31 -14.53 16.46 -4.77
CA GLY A 31 -13.50 17.04 -3.90
C GLY A 31 -13.17 16.19 -2.67
N ILE A 32 -13.40 14.88 -2.74
CA ILE A 32 -13.15 13.94 -1.63
C ILE A 32 -11.70 13.45 -1.74
N PRO A 33 -10.87 13.63 -0.69
CA PRO A 33 -9.51 13.08 -0.66
C PRO A 33 -9.51 11.55 -0.83
N TYR A 34 -8.52 10.99 -1.52
CA TYR A 34 -8.45 9.55 -1.78
C TYR A 34 -8.48 8.72 -0.50
N ILE A 35 -7.77 9.15 0.54
CA ILE A 35 -7.72 8.46 1.84
C ILE A 35 -9.09 8.42 2.54
N GLU A 36 -9.93 9.42 2.29
CA GLU A 36 -11.30 9.44 2.76
C GLU A 36 -12.18 8.54 1.86
N ALA A 37 -12.06 8.68 0.55
CA ALA A 37 -12.84 7.93 -0.44
C ALA A 37 -12.71 6.40 -0.25
N VAL A 38 -11.49 5.89 -0.03
CA VAL A 38 -11.24 4.44 0.18
C VAL A 38 -11.95 3.85 1.40
N SER A 39 -12.45 4.70 2.30
CA SER A 39 -13.19 4.30 3.50
C SER A 39 -14.71 4.39 3.31
N GLN A 40 -15.20 5.04 2.24
CA GLN A 40 -16.64 5.19 1.98
C GLN A 40 -17.19 4.00 1.19
N ALA A 41 -18.39 3.55 1.56
CA ALA A 41 -19.08 2.45 0.86
C ALA A 41 -19.42 2.78 -0.61
N SER A 42 -19.42 4.06 -1.00
CA SER A 42 -19.65 4.51 -2.38
C SER A 42 -18.45 4.25 -3.31
N PHE A 43 -17.25 3.99 -2.77
CA PHE A 43 -16.03 3.74 -3.56
C PHE A 43 -15.40 2.36 -3.28
N PRO A 44 -16.15 1.27 -3.50
CA PRO A 44 -15.72 -0.07 -3.11
C PRO A 44 -14.54 -0.60 -3.93
N LEU A 45 -14.32 -0.16 -5.18
CA LEU A 45 -13.13 -0.54 -5.94
C LEU A 45 -11.91 0.23 -5.47
N MET A 46 -12.03 1.53 -5.15
CA MET A 46 -10.92 2.29 -4.57
C MET A 46 -10.47 1.66 -3.26
N GLY A 47 -11.40 1.36 -2.35
CA GLY A 47 -11.12 0.66 -1.10
C GLY A 47 -10.40 -0.66 -1.34
N ARG A 48 -10.94 -1.53 -2.20
CA ARG A 48 -10.32 -2.83 -2.50
C ARG A 48 -8.91 -2.70 -3.06
N ALA A 49 -8.67 -1.78 -3.98
CA ALA A 49 -7.34 -1.54 -4.54
C ALA A 49 -6.37 -1.04 -3.45
N HIS A 50 -6.78 -0.04 -2.67
CA HIS A 50 -5.95 0.55 -1.63
C HIS A 50 -5.55 -0.44 -0.53
N HIS A 51 -6.48 -1.28 -0.07
CA HIS A 51 -6.18 -2.28 0.95
C HIS A 51 -5.44 -3.50 0.38
N GLY A 52 -5.89 -4.01 -0.77
CA GLY A 52 -5.29 -5.18 -1.39
C GLY A 52 -3.83 -4.99 -1.79
N LEU A 53 -3.41 -3.76 -2.14
CA LEU A 53 -2.01 -3.49 -2.48
C LEU A 53 -1.04 -3.70 -1.32
N LEU A 54 -1.44 -3.43 -0.07
CA LEU A 54 -0.57 -3.75 1.08
C LEU A 54 -0.61 -5.23 1.40
N ASP A 55 -1.77 -5.87 1.27
CA ASP A 55 -1.90 -7.32 1.49
C ASP A 55 -0.95 -8.09 0.56
N MET A 56 -0.77 -7.63 -0.67
CA MET A 56 0.18 -8.22 -1.62
C MET A 56 1.61 -8.29 -1.08
N LEU A 57 2.04 -7.34 -0.24
CA LEU A 57 3.37 -7.40 0.39
C LEU A 57 3.54 -8.66 1.26
N GLN A 58 2.45 -9.13 1.85
CA GLN A 58 2.41 -10.29 2.73
C GLN A 58 2.01 -11.57 2.01
N TRP A 59 1.78 -11.53 0.69
CA TRP A 59 1.46 -12.72 -0.08
C TRP A 59 2.70 -13.59 -0.25
N ARG A 60 2.52 -14.88 0.01
CA ARG A 60 3.52 -15.90 -0.28
C ARG A 60 3.64 -16.07 -1.79
N ILE A 61 4.87 -16.01 -2.28
CA ILE A 61 5.16 -16.24 -3.69
C ILE A 61 5.31 -17.74 -3.90
N PRO A 62 4.59 -18.35 -4.86
CA PRO A 62 4.85 -19.73 -5.25
C PRO A 62 6.33 -19.91 -5.65
N PRO A 63 7.03 -20.97 -5.21
CA PRO A 63 8.46 -21.15 -5.49
C PRO A 63 8.80 -21.06 -6.99
N ALA A 64 7.90 -21.54 -7.86
CA ALA A 64 8.04 -21.46 -9.31
C ALA A 64 8.05 -20.03 -9.89
N LEU A 65 7.56 -19.03 -9.14
CA LEU A 65 7.48 -17.63 -9.56
C LEU A 65 8.57 -16.75 -8.95
N VAL A 66 9.32 -17.22 -7.95
CA VAL A 66 10.31 -16.41 -7.23
C VAL A 66 11.35 -15.80 -8.18
N GLU A 67 11.96 -16.60 -9.05
CA GLU A 67 12.97 -16.11 -10.00
C GLU A 67 12.40 -15.14 -11.03
N ALA A 68 11.16 -15.38 -11.49
CA ALA A 68 10.48 -14.45 -12.40
C ALA A 68 10.19 -13.11 -11.72
N MET A 69 9.78 -13.14 -10.46
CA MET A 69 9.55 -11.93 -9.65
C MET A 69 10.87 -11.18 -9.42
N ARG A 70 11.96 -11.87 -9.06
CA ARG A 70 13.29 -11.27 -8.92
C ARG A 70 13.74 -10.57 -10.21
N ALA A 71 13.63 -11.25 -11.35
CA ALA A 71 13.97 -10.66 -12.65
C ALA A 71 13.13 -9.42 -12.97
N MET A 72 11.83 -9.41 -12.64
CA MET A 72 10.99 -8.23 -12.82
C MET A 72 11.38 -7.07 -11.90
N LEU A 73 11.78 -7.36 -10.66
CA LEU A 73 12.27 -6.35 -9.72
C LEU A 73 13.61 -5.77 -10.17
N ASP A 74 14.53 -6.60 -10.66
CA ASP A 74 15.81 -6.13 -11.21
C ASP A 74 15.59 -5.22 -12.42
N LEU A 75 14.67 -5.57 -13.34
CA LEU A 75 14.28 -4.68 -14.43
C LEU A 75 13.70 -3.36 -13.91
N ALA A 76 12.93 -3.40 -12.82
CA ALA A 76 12.33 -2.22 -12.24
C ALA A 76 13.33 -1.30 -11.54
N GLY A 77 14.35 -1.86 -10.89
CA GLY A 77 15.46 -1.12 -10.28
C GLY A 77 16.37 -0.50 -11.34
N ASN A 78 16.64 -1.20 -12.44
CA ASN A 78 17.47 -0.71 -13.55
C ASN A 78 16.76 0.30 -14.48
N GLY A 79 15.62 0.86 -14.07
CA GLY A 79 14.92 1.90 -14.85
C GLY A 79 14.19 1.40 -16.10
N ALA A 80 14.06 0.09 -16.34
CA ALA A 80 13.43 -0.43 -17.57
C ALA A 80 11.95 0.01 -17.74
N PHE A 81 11.28 0.38 -16.64
CA PHE A 81 9.90 0.89 -16.64
C PHE A 81 9.81 2.41 -16.58
N ASP A 82 10.91 3.16 -16.62
CA ASP A 82 10.89 4.63 -16.57
C ASP A 82 10.07 5.28 -17.70
N PRO A 83 10.15 4.82 -18.97
CA PRO A 83 9.29 5.35 -20.01
C PRO A 83 7.79 5.18 -19.69
N SER A 84 7.41 4.03 -19.13
CA SER A 84 6.02 3.78 -18.71
C SER A 84 5.60 4.64 -17.52
N ARG A 85 6.50 4.88 -16.55
CA ARG A 85 6.25 5.76 -15.40
C ARG A 85 6.07 7.21 -15.85
N ARG A 86 6.86 7.69 -16.80
CA ARG A 86 6.70 9.03 -17.41
C ARG A 86 5.39 9.16 -18.18
N LEU A 87 5.03 8.14 -18.97
CA LEU A 87 3.74 8.11 -19.66
C LEU A 87 2.57 8.17 -18.67
N LEU A 88 2.64 7.43 -17.56
CA LEU A 88 1.62 7.48 -16.52
C LEU A 88 1.48 8.88 -15.93
N PHE A 89 2.60 9.57 -15.67
CA PHE A 89 2.62 10.95 -15.20
C PHE A 89 2.04 11.93 -16.24
N ALA A 90 2.38 11.77 -17.51
CA ALA A 90 1.82 12.57 -18.60
C ALA A 90 0.29 12.40 -18.72
N ILE A 91 -0.22 11.17 -18.60
CA ILE A 91 -1.67 10.90 -18.59
C ILE A 91 -2.32 11.55 -17.36
N ALA A 92 -1.71 11.43 -16.18
CA ALA A 92 -2.20 11.98 -14.92
C ALA A 92 -2.37 13.52 -14.92
N SER A 93 -1.78 14.23 -15.89
CA SER A 93 -1.92 15.68 -16.03
C SER A 93 -3.27 16.14 -16.63
N ARG A 94 -3.98 15.25 -17.33
CA ARG A 94 -5.23 15.60 -18.01
C ARG A 94 -6.36 15.81 -17.00
N ARG A 95 -7.29 16.73 -17.28
CA ARG A 95 -8.44 17.05 -16.42
C ARG A 95 -9.70 16.35 -16.89
N SER A 96 -10.56 15.97 -15.95
CA SER A 96 -11.88 15.36 -16.23
C SER A 96 -11.82 14.15 -17.17
N ASP A 97 -10.74 13.37 -17.08
CA ASP A 97 -10.50 12.16 -17.86
C ASP A 97 -10.40 10.98 -16.88
N PRO A 98 -11.26 9.94 -16.99
CA PRO A 98 -11.16 8.75 -16.16
C PRO A 98 -9.78 8.09 -16.19
N GLU A 99 -9.11 8.06 -17.35
CA GLU A 99 -7.76 7.49 -17.46
C GLU A 99 -6.75 8.28 -16.64
N ALA A 100 -6.87 9.60 -16.65
CA ALA A 100 -6.03 10.50 -15.87
C ALA A 100 -6.30 10.39 -14.37
N ALA A 101 -7.56 10.28 -13.97
CA ALA A 101 -7.96 10.03 -12.59
C ALA A 101 -7.35 8.70 -12.09
N LEU A 102 -7.50 7.63 -12.87
CA LEU A 102 -6.87 6.35 -12.57
C LEU A 102 -5.35 6.47 -12.46
N ALA A 103 -4.69 7.18 -13.38
CA ALA A 103 -3.25 7.39 -13.35
C ALA A 103 -2.80 8.13 -12.08
N ARG A 104 -3.52 9.18 -11.66
CA ARG A 104 -3.26 9.89 -10.39
C ARG A 104 -3.41 8.96 -9.19
N PHE A 105 -4.47 8.16 -9.14
CA PHE A 105 -4.67 7.21 -8.06
C PHE A 105 -3.58 6.12 -8.03
N LEU A 106 -3.13 5.62 -9.18
CA LEU A 106 -2.04 4.65 -9.26
C LEU A 106 -0.71 5.26 -8.80
N LEU A 107 -0.41 6.51 -9.14
CA LEU A 107 0.77 7.23 -8.64
C LEU A 107 0.70 7.42 -7.13
N TYR A 108 -0.46 7.80 -6.60
CA TYR A 108 -0.72 7.88 -5.17
C TYR A 108 -0.45 6.54 -4.46
N GLN A 109 -0.98 5.43 -4.99
CA GLN A 109 -0.74 4.12 -4.42
C GLN A 109 0.73 3.68 -4.56
N ALA A 110 1.42 4.06 -5.64
CA ALA A 110 2.84 3.76 -5.83
C ALA A 110 3.71 4.47 -4.78
N VAL A 111 3.44 5.75 -4.49
CA VAL A 111 4.11 6.48 -3.41
C VAL A 111 3.86 5.77 -2.08
N ARG A 112 2.59 5.49 -1.77
CA ARG A 112 2.19 4.77 -0.56
C ARG A 112 2.91 3.43 -0.40
N LEU A 113 2.97 2.61 -1.46
CA LEU A 113 3.65 1.32 -1.42
C LEU A 113 5.14 1.49 -1.10
N ASN A 114 5.81 2.49 -1.71
CA ASN A 114 7.21 2.80 -1.41
C ASN A 114 7.41 3.25 0.04
N LEU A 115 6.52 4.09 0.58
CA LEU A 115 6.55 4.48 2.00
C LEU A 115 6.48 3.25 2.91
N TYR A 116 5.56 2.34 2.61
CA TYR A 116 5.36 1.12 3.38
C TYR A 116 6.52 0.14 3.32
N VAL A 117 7.08 -0.09 2.13
CA VAL A 117 8.26 -0.96 1.96
C VAL A 117 9.45 -0.38 2.71
N ARG A 118 9.71 0.93 2.60
CA ARG A 118 10.81 1.60 3.30
C ARG A 118 10.61 1.60 4.82
N ALA A 119 9.38 1.78 5.29
CA ALA A 119 9.04 1.74 6.72
C ALA A 119 8.83 0.32 7.27
N TRP A 120 9.03 -0.74 6.48
CA TRP A 120 8.68 -2.11 6.86
C TRP A 120 9.48 -2.63 8.06
N ASN A 121 10.71 -2.16 8.24
CA ASN A 121 11.54 -2.50 9.40
C ASN A 121 11.45 -1.46 10.53
N SER A 122 10.59 -0.44 10.38
CA SER A 122 10.35 0.63 11.36
C SER A 122 8.85 0.71 11.71
N PRO A 123 8.29 -0.31 12.40
CA PRO A 123 6.87 -0.35 12.78
C PRO A 123 6.42 0.85 13.63
N GLU A 124 7.35 1.50 14.31
CA GLU A 124 7.13 2.75 15.05
C GLU A 124 6.62 3.89 14.18
N LEU A 125 7.04 4.00 12.92
CA LEU A 125 6.57 5.07 12.03
C LEU A 125 5.08 4.93 11.71
N GLU A 126 4.59 3.70 11.63
CA GLU A 126 3.18 3.41 11.42
C GLU A 126 2.40 3.58 12.73
N ALA A 127 2.92 3.09 13.85
CA ALA A 127 2.30 3.25 15.16
C ALA A 127 2.18 4.71 15.60
N TRP A 128 3.15 5.58 15.28
CA TRP A 128 3.08 7.03 15.51
C TRP A 128 2.16 7.77 14.53
N GLY A 129 1.55 7.05 13.59
CA GLY A 129 0.66 7.61 12.57
C GLY A 129 1.37 8.42 11.50
N CYS A 130 2.70 8.37 11.40
CA CYS A 130 3.45 9.15 10.42
C CYS A 130 3.05 8.77 8.99
N ILE A 131 2.97 7.47 8.68
CA ILE A 131 2.58 7.02 7.32
C ILE A 131 1.17 7.52 6.95
N GLY A 132 0.23 7.53 7.91
CA GLY A 132 -1.13 8.01 7.67
C GLY A 132 -1.18 9.50 7.31
N ARG A 133 -0.46 10.34 8.04
CA ARG A 133 -0.38 11.78 7.75
C ARG A 133 0.28 12.04 6.40
N ILE A 134 1.31 11.27 6.03
CA ILE A 134 1.93 11.40 4.71
C ILE A 134 0.97 10.98 3.60
N GLU A 135 0.15 9.96 3.82
CA GLU A 135 -0.88 9.58 2.85
C GLU A 135 -1.97 10.64 2.66
N GLU A 136 -2.31 11.41 3.69
CA GLU A 136 -3.20 12.57 3.56
C GLU A 136 -2.55 13.65 2.67
N GLU A 137 -1.26 13.91 2.87
CA GLU A 137 -0.51 14.93 2.14
C GLU A 137 -0.12 14.51 0.71
N THR A 138 0.04 13.21 0.46
CA THR A 138 0.56 12.68 -0.81
C THR A 138 -0.29 13.10 -2.02
N GLN A 139 -1.61 13.18 -1.86
CA GLN A 139 -2.48 13.65 -2.94
C GLN A 139 -2.24 15.13 -3.26
N HIS A 140 -1.96 15.95 -2.25
CA HIS A 140 -1.63 17.36 -2.44
C HIS A 140 -0.28 17.53 -3.14
N VAL A 141 0.75 16.81 -2.66
CA VAL A 141 2.08 16.76 -3.28
C VAL A 141 2.01 16.32 -4.74
N LEU A 142 1.26 15.25 -5.03
CA LEU A 142 1.03 14.79 -6.39
C LEU A 142 0.40 15.86 -7.27
N SER A 143 -0.65 16.52 -6.78
CA SER A 143 -1.34 17.59 -7.51
C SER A 143 -0.43 18.78 -7.78
N GLY A 144 0.42 19.15 -6.80
CA GLY A 144 1.42 20.20 -6.96
C GLY A 144 2.47 19.86 -8.01
N LEU A 145 3.04 18.65 -7.94
CA LEU A 145 4.07 18.21 -8.88
C LEU A 145 3.53 18.03 -10.31
N LEU A 146 2.28 17.61 -10.49
CA LEU A 146 1.66 17.56 -11.82
C LEU A 146 1.56 18.95 -12.49
N ALA A 147 1.61 20.04 -11.72
CA ALA A 147 1.61 21.40 -12.24
C ALA A 147 3.01 21.95 -12.59
N VAL A 148 4.09 21.22 -12.27
CA VAL A 148 5.47 21.64 -12.48
C VAL A 148 5.94 21.24 -13.90
N PRO A 149 6.27 22.18 -14.80
CA PRO A 149 6.68 21.87 -16.18
C PRO A 149 7.89 20.95 -16.30
N GLU A 150 8.87 21.09 -15.40
CA GLU A 150 10.11 20.31 -15.36
C GLU A 150 9.85 18.82 -15.08
N MET A 151 8.68 18.47 -14.54
CA MET A 151 8.28 17.08 -14.33
C MET A 151 8.01 16.33 -15.64
N TYR A 152 7.94 17.04 -16.77
CA TYR A 152 7.70 16.47 -18.10
C TYR A 152 8.98 16.38 -18.95
N ASP A 153 10.15 16.74 -18.40
CA ASP A 153 11.41 16.65 -19.12
C ASP A 153 11.86 15.20 -19.33
N ASP A 154 12.52 14.92 -20.46
CA ASP A 154 12.97 13.58 -20.85
C ASP A 154 14.04 12.98 -19.93
N GLU A 155 14.71 13.79 -19.12
CA GLU A 155 15.68 13.30 -18.13
C GLU A 155 15.05 13.09 -16.76
N MET A 156 13.81 13.55 -16.57
CA MET A 156 13.15 13.53 -15.27
C MET A 156 12.62 12.13 -14.94
N LEU A 157 12.64 11.80 -13.65
CA LEU A 157 12.07 10.57 -13.08
C LEU A 157 10.93 10.94 -12.11
N PRO A 158 9.71 11.21 -12.62
CA PRO A 158 8.63 11.82 -11.83
C PRO A 158 8.25 11.04 -10.59
N LEU A 159 8.18 9.71 -10.70
CA LEU A 159 7.85 8.84 -9.57
C LEU A 159 8.93 8.87 -8.49
N ASN A 160 10.21 8.93 -8.88
CA ASN A 160 11.30 8.98 -7.91
C ASN A 160 11.26 10.30 -7.13
N VAL A 161 10.93 11.40 -7.80
CA VAL A 161 10.76 12.71 -7.15
C VAL A 161 9.55 12.72 -6.21
N LEU A 162 8.41 12.16 -6.64
CA LEU A 162 7.23 12.00 -5.77
C LEU A 162 7.56 11.19 -4.50
N VAL A 163 8.25 10.06 -4.67
CA VAL A 163 8.64 9.19 -3.54
C VAL A 163 9.65 9.90 -2.64
N ALA A 164 10.64 10.60 -3.21
CA ALA A 164 11.64 11.34 -2.46
C ALA A 164 11.00 12.45 -1.61
N GLU A 165 10.05 13.21 -2.18
CA GLU A 165 9.31 14.24 -1.45
C GLU A 165 8.51 13.63 -0.29
N ALA A 166 7.78 12.54 -0.53
CA ALA A 166 7.03 11.85 0.51
C ALA A 166 7.95 11.28 1.63
N MET A 167 9.15 10.79 1.28
CA MET A 167 10.17 10.35 2.23
C MET A 167 10.74 11.49 3.07
N LEU A 168 10.96 12.67 2.48
CA LEU A 168 11.38 13.86 3.20
C LEU A 168 10.34 14.30 4.23
N HIS A 169 9.07 14.33 3.84
CA HIS A 169 7.97 14.61 4.77
C HIS A 169 7.91 13.55 5.88
N LEU A 170 8.00 12.25 5.55
CA LEU A 170 8.00 11.16 6.54
C LEU A 170 9.13 11.34 7.56
N SER A 171 10.33 11.67 7.10
CA SER A 171 11.51 11.86 7.95
C SER A 171 11.35 13.04 8.91
N ARG A 172 10.80 14.16 8.41
CA ARG A 172 10.48 15.35 9.24
C ARG A 172 9.42 15.00 10.29
N ASP A 173 8.39 14.28 9.90
CA ASP A 173 7.31 13.83 10.78
C ASP A 173 7.81 12.88 11.87
N ALA A 174 8.65 11.92 11.51
CA ALA A 174 9.27 10.99 12.43
C ALA A 174 10.16 11.71 13.46
N ALA A 175 10.99 12.66 13.00
CA ALA A 175 11.84 13.46 13.88
C ALA A 175 11.01 14.32 14.86
N ARG A 176 9.89 14.90 14.39
CA ARG A 176 8.95 15.64 15.23
C ARG A 176 8.32 14.75 16.29
N MET A 177 7.77 13.60 15.89
CA MET A 177 7.14 12.65 16.83
C MET A 177 8.12 12.14 17.86
N ARG A 178 9.36 11.83 17.47
CA ARG A 178 10.40 11.38 18.39
C ARG A 178 10.70 12.39 19.50
N ARG A 179 10.68 13.69 19.19
CA ARG A 179 10.87 14.77 20.19
C ARG A 179 9.68 14.85 21.14
N LEU A 180 8.46 14.90 20.60
CA LEU A 180 7.24 14.96 21.39
C LEU A 180 7.14 13.79 22.39
N LEU A 181 7.49 12.58 21.95
CA LEU A 181 7.49 11.40 22.81
C LEU A 181 8.60 11.39 23.88
N ALA A 182 9.74 12.03 23.60
CA ALA A 182 10.82 12.16 24.58
C ALA A 182 10.47 13.17 25.69
N ASP A 183 9.70 14.20 25.35
CA ASP A 183 9.48 15.36 26.22
C ASP A 183 8.19 15.26 27.06
N GLU A 184 7.12 14.59 26.59
CA GLU A 184 5.76 14.86 27.14
C GLU A 184 4.93 13.64 27.60
N MET A 185 5.40 12.38 27.48
CA MET A 185 4.45 11.25 27.50
C MET A 185 4.91 10.00 28.29
N GLY A 186 4.74 9.98 29.61
CA GLY A 186 4.97 8.76 30.41
C GLY A 186 3.96 7.63 30.13
N ASP A 187 2.66 7.92 30.25
CA ASP A 187 1.61 6.89 30.14
C ASP A 187 1.27 6.50 28.68
N VAL A 188 1.42 7.42 27.73
CA VAL A 188 1.14 7.16 26.30
C VAL A 188 2.23 6.30 25.65
N LEU A 189 3.42 6.20 26.24
CA LEU A 189 4.46 5.27 25.77
C LEU A 189 4.03 3.80 25.90
N GLY A 190 3.22 3.46 26.91
CA GLY A 190 2.69 2.10 27.08
C GLY A 190 1.79 1.68 25.93
N ASP A 191 0.81 2.54 25.59
CA ASP A 191 -0.11 2.30 24.47
C ASP A 191 0.65 2.28 23.13
N LEU A 192 1.63 3.16 22.94
CA LEU A 192 2.46 3.16 21.74
C LEU A 192 3.33 1.91 21.62
N ALA A 193 3.90 1.43 22.72
CA ALA A 193 4.66 0.18 22.70
C ALA A 193 3.77 -1.01 22.29
N LEU A 194 2.54 -1.08 22.81
CA LEU A 194 1.55 -2.08 22.39
C LEU A 194 1.21 -1.96 20.90
N MET A 195 1.06 -0.74 20.38
CA MET A 195 0.78 -0.51 18.96
C MET A 195 1.96 -0.87 18.06
N ILE A 196 3.19 -0.60 18.50
CA ILE A 196 4.42 -0.99 17.81
C ILE A 196 4.49 -2.51 17.74
N GLU A 197 4.30 -3.19 18.87
CA GLU A 197 4.33 -4.65 18.93
C GLU A 197 3.22 -5.27 18.08
N ALA A 198 1.99 -4.76 18.16
CA ALA A 198 0.91 -5.21 17.30
C ALA A 198 1.23 -5.03 15.81
N THR A 199 1.87 -3.91 15.43
CA THR A 199 2.30 -3.67 14.05
C THR A 199 3.39 -4.65 13.63
N ARG A 200 4.34 -4.95 14.51
CA ARG A 200 5.38 -5.96 14.29
C ARG A 200 4.76 -7.33 14.06
N VAL A 201 3.84 -7.75 14.92
CA VAL A 201 3.09 -9.02 14.77
C VAL A 201 2.39 -9.06 13.42
N VAL A 202 1.63 -8.03 13.05
CA VAL A 202 0.92 -7.97 11.75
C VAL A 202 1.87 -8.22 10.57
N ARG A 203 3.11 -7.72 10.65
CA ARG A 203 4.12 -7.89 9.59
C ARG A 203 4.73 -9.28 9.53
N THR A 204 4.54 -10.15 10.52
CA THR A 204 4.96 -11.57 10.47
C THR A 204 3.84 -12.50 9.99
N LEU A 205 2.59 -12.05 10.05
CA LEU A 205 1.42 -12.84 9.64
C LEU A 205 1.29 -12.95 8.11
N GLU A 206 0.57 -14.00 7.67
CA GLU A 206 0.00 -14.06 6.32
C GLU A 206 -1.08 -12.99 6.16
N ALA A 207 -1.28 -12.48 4.93
CA ALA A 207 -2.26 -11.43 4.63
C ALA A 207 -3.66 -11.68 5.22
N ALA A 208 -4.18 -12.91 5.13
CA ALA A 208 -5.49 -13.24 5.70
C ALA A 208 -5.50 -13.14 7.24
N ASP A 209 -4.42 -13.53 7.92
CA ASP A 209 -4.33 -13.44 9.38
C ASP A 209 -4.11 -12.00 9.85
N ALA A 210 -3.27 -11.24 9.13
CA ALA A 210 -3.12 -9.81 9.32
C ALA A 210 -4.46 -9.07 9.19
N ALA A 211 -5.24 -9.38 8.15
CA ALA A 211 -6.55 -8.78 7.90
C ALA A 211 -7.56 -9.07 9.02
N VAL A 212 -7.48 -10.20 9.73
CA VAL A 212 -8.38 -10.46 10.88
C VAL A 212 -7.83 -9.93 12.21
N PHE A 213 -6.51 -9.84 12.35
CA PHE A 213 -5.85 -9.31 13.54
C PHE A 213 -5.99 -7.78 13.62
N ARG A 214 -5.71 -7.08 12.52
CA ARG A 214 -5.80 -5.63 12.39
C ARG A 214 -6.34 -5.25 11.00
N PRO A 215 -7.66 -5.29 10.78
CA PRO A 215 -8.31 -5.10 9.46
C PRO A 215 -8.19 -3.68 8.88
N GLY A 216 -7.47 -2.78 9.55
CA GLY A 216 -7.30 -1.39 9.16
C GLY A 216 -6.52 -0.58 10.18
N ARG A 217 -6.37 0.71 9.88
CA ARG A 217 -5.63 1.67 10.70
C ARG A 217 -6.44 2.25 11.86
N ALA A 218 -7.76 2.25 11.76
CA ALA A 218 -8.63 2.80 12.79
C ALA A 218 -8.69 1.90 14.03
N LEU A 219 -8.86 2.53 15.21
CA LEU A 219 -9.15 1.85 16.47
C LEU A 219 -10.53 1.17 16.46
N GLU A 220 -11.40 1.53 15.52
CA GLU A 220 -12.71 0.91 15.36
C GLU A 220 -12.59 -0.53 14.87
N LYS A 221 -13.18 -1.44 15.64
CA LYS A 221 -13.23 -2.86 15.30
C LYS A 221 -14.17 -3.07 14.13
N LEU A 222 -13.61 -3.34 12.95
CA LEU A 222 -14.41 -3.72 11.80
C LEU A 222 -15.16 -5.04 12.05
N GLY A 223 -16.45 -5.02 11.72
CA GLY A 223 -17.32 -6.19 11.72
C GLY A 223 -16.91 -7.20 10.64
N SER A 224 -17.27 -8.47 10.82
CA SER A 224 -16.87 -9.55 9.91
C SER A 224 -17.36 -9.35 8.47
N GLN A 225 -18.52 -8.72 8.28
CA GLN A 225 -19.00 -8.36 6.94
C GLN A 225 -18.12 -7.30 6.27
N GLN A 226 -17.78 -6.23 6.98
CA GLN A 226 -16.91 -5.16 6.47
C GLN A 226 -15.53 -5.69 6.08
N ILE A 227 -14.99 -6.66 6.84
CA ILE A 227 -13.72 -7.32 6.50
C ILE A 227 -13.87 -8.18 5.25
N ALA A 228 -14.96 -8.94 5.12
CA ALA A 228 -15.21 -9.73 3.91
C ALA A 228 -15.35 -8.85 2.67
N ASP A 229 -16.05 -7.72 2.78
CA ASP A 229 -16.23 -6.75 1.70
C ASP A 229 -14.90 -6.07 1.32
N ARG A 230 -14.05 -5.77 2.31
CA ARG A 230 -12.72 -5.16 2.12
C ARG A 230 -11.71 -6.16 1.51
N PHE A 231 -11.78 -7.42 1.90
CA PHE A 231 -10.81 -8.47 1.55
C PHE A 231 -11.47 -9.71 0.92
N PRO A 232 -12.19 -9.55 -0.21
CA PRO A 232 -12.99 -10.63 -0.79
C PRO A 232 -12.16 -11.81 -1.31
N TRP A 233 -10.89 -11.57 -1.63
CA TRP A 233 -9.94 -12.60 -2.07
C TRP A 233 -9.50 -13.53 -0.92
N HIS A 234 -9.55 -13.04 0.31
CA HIS A 234 -9.24 -13.81 1.51
C HIS A 234 -10.50 -14.42 2.11
N PHE A 235 -11.63 -13.72 2.01
CA PHE A 235 -12.86 -14.06 2.70
C PHE A 235 -14.08 -13.97 1.77
N PRO A 236 -14.64 -15.10 1.32
CA PRO A 236 -15.86 -15.08 0.50
C PRO A 236 -17.12 -14.64 1.28
N SER A 237 -17.07 -14.58 2.61
CA SER A 237 -18.21 -14.17 3.46
C SER A 237 -17.81 -13.80 4.89
N ALA A 238 -18.70 -13.11 5.62
CA ALA A 238 -18.52 -12.86 7.05
C ALA A 238 -18.28 -14.16 7.87
N ASN A 239 -18.97 -15.25 7.51
CA ASN A 239 -18.75 -16.55 8.16
C ASN A 239 -17.32 -17.06 7.98
N SER A 240 -16.72 -16.85 6.80
CA SER A 240 -15.32 -17.23 6.55
C SER A 240 -14.33 -16.42 7.40
N VAL A 241 -14.62 -15.12 7.62
CA VAL A 241 -13.86 -14.26 8.54
C VAL A 241 -13.95 -14.81 9.96
N ASP A 242 -15.15 -15.14 10.45
CA ASP A 242 -15.36 -15.65 11.81
C ASP A 242 -14.67 -17.00 12.03
N GLN A 243 -14.73 -17.88 11.03
CA GLN A 243 -14.01 -19.15 11.08
C GLN A 243 -12.50 -18.95 11.13
N ARG A 244 -11.94 -18.04 10.30
CA ARG A 244 -10.51 -17.74 10.33
C ARG A 244 -10.11 -17.12 11.67
N ARG A 245 -10.85 -16.13 12.17
CA ARG A 245 -10.64 -15.53 13.50
C ARG A 245 -10.59 -16.59 14.62
N ARG A 246 -11.51 -17.55 14.61
CA ARG A 246 -11.54 -18.65 15.59
C ARG A 246 -10.30 -19.55 15.49
N ARG A 247 -9.87 -19.89 14.27
CA ARG A 247 -8.66 -20.70 14.05
C ARG A 247 -7.41 -19.95 14.49
N PHE A 248 -7.29 -18.69 14.07
CA PHE A 248 -6.19 -17.81 14.43
C PHE A 248 -6.07 -17.68 15.96
N ARG A 249 -7.14 -17.34 16.68
CA ARG A 249 -7.11 -17.22 18.16
C ARG A 249 -6.73 -18.51 18.89
N LYS A 250 -7.01 -19.68 18.31
CA LYS A 250 -6.64 -20.97 18.91
C LYS A 250 -5.16 -21.30 18.69
N ALA A 251 -4.57 -20.80 17.62
CA ALA A 251 -3.20 -21.10 17.21
C ALA A 251 -2.20 -19.98 17.59
N PHE A 252 -2.68 -18.75 17.79
CA PHE A 252 -1.84 -17.59 18.06
C PHE A 252 -1.34 -17.59 19.50
N ASP A 253 -0.04 -17.74 19.67
CA ASP A 253 0.67 -17.54 20.93
C ASP A 253 1.51 -16.24 20.82
N PRO A 254 1.22 -15.21 21.64
CA PRO A 254 2.03 -13.99 21.67
C PRO A 254 3.51 -14.22 22.02
N GLY A 255 3.83 -15.31 22.71
CA GLY A 255 5.20 -15.69 23.08
C GLY A 255 5.98 -16.38 21.96
N GLU A 256 5.29 -16.89 20.94
CA GLU A 256 5.88 -17.63 19.82
C GLU A 256 5.28 -17.08 18.51
N LEU A 257 5.81 -15.94 18.06
CA LEU A 257 5.35 -15.32 16.83
C LEU A 257 5.53 -16.30 15.66
N PRO A 258 4.49 -16.55 14.86
CA PRO A 258 4.60 -17.47 13.73
C PRO A 258 5.63 -16.93 12.74
N GLU A 259 6.52 -17.80 12.28
CA GLU A 259 7.38 -17.47 11.16
C GLU A 259 6.53 -17.35 9.89
N PRO A 260 6.76 -16.31 9.07
CA PRO A 260 6.06 -16.18 7.81
C PRO A 260 6.40 -17.38 6.91
N PRO A 261 5.40 -18.04 6.29
CA PRO A 261 5.65 -19.24 5.51
C PRO A 261 6.27 -18.89 4.16
N GLY A 262 7.57 -19.17 4.01
CA GLY A 262 8.31 -19.04 2.74
C GLY A 262 8.54 -17.59 2.29
N ASP A 263 9.04 -17.41 1.06
CA ASP A 263 9.35 -16.09 0.51
C ASP A 263 8.06 -15.30 0.21
N ARG A 264 7.86 -14.18 0.91
CA ARG A 264 6.79 -13.23 0.59
C ARG A 264 7.29 -12.16 -0.35
N PHE A 265 6.35 -11.44 -0.96
CA PHE A 265 6.68 -10.32 -1.84
C PHE A 265 7.55 -9.26 -1.16
N ILE A 266 7.26 -8.92 0.10
CA ILE A 266 8.08 -7.98 0.84
C ILE A 266 9.52 -8.45 1.06
N ASP A 267 9.72 -9.75 1.28
CA ASP A 267 11.05 -10.31 1.55
C ASP A 267 11.93 -10.19 0.28
N LEU A 268 11.34 -10.37 -0.91
CA LEU A 268 12.01 -10.08 -2.18
C LEU A 268 12.34 -8.60 -2.34
N MET A 269 11.38 -7.71 -2.10
CA MET A 269 11.56 -6.25 -2.22
C MET A 269 12.70 -5.76 -1.31
N LEU A 270 12.72 -6.20 -0.05
CA LEU A 270 13.76 -5.82 0.92
C LEU A 270 15.13 -6.39 0.55
N SER A 271 15.20 -7.58 -0.07
CA SER A 271 16.46 -8.15 -0.54
C SER A 271 17.10 -7.35 -1.68
N GLY A 272 16.27 -6.73 -2.55
CA GLY A 272 16.73 -5.84 -3.60
C GLY A 272 17.29 -4.53 -3.05
N LEU A 273 16.57 -3.90 -2.11
CA LEU A 273 16.99 -2.62 -1.52
C LEU A 273 18.33 -2.70 -0.80
N ARG A 274 18.64 -3.81 -0.12
CA ARG A 274 19.92 -3.98 0.58
C ARG A 274 21.13 -4.01 -0.37
N LYS A 275 20.94 -4.40 -1.64
CA LYS A 275 22.02 -4.37 -2.62
C LYS A 275 22.35 -2.94 -3.09
N GLU A 276 21.37 -2.04 -3.08
CA GLU A 276 21.57 -0.63 -3.47
C GLU A 276 22.32 0.18 -2.39
N ASP A 277 22.21 -0.20 -1.11
CA ASP A 277 22.87 0.51 -0.01
C ASP A 277 24.36 0.11 0.18
N ASP A 278 24.79 -1.01 -0.42
CA ASP A 278 26.15 -1.57 -0.32
C ASP A 278 27.06 -1.21 -1.53
N GLU A 279 26.52 -0.53 -2.56
CA GLU A 279 27.25 -0.03 -3.76
C GLU A 279 27.48 1.49 -3.72
#